data_AF-M7BCC6-F1
#
_entry.id   AF-M7BCC6-F1
#
_cell.length_a   1.000
_cell.length_b   1.000
_cell.length_c   1.000
_cell.angle_alpha   90.00
_cell.angle_beta   90.00
_cell.angle_gamma   90.00
#
_symmetry.space_group_name_H-M   'P 1'
#
loop_
_entity.id
_entity.type
_entity.pdbx_description
1 polymer ?
#
loop_
_entity_poly.entity_id
_entity_poly.type
_entity_poly.pdbx_seq_one_letter_code
_entity_poly.pdbx_strand_id
1 'polypeptide(L)'
;MESAAKLPMSIIIVGVGQAEFDAMVELDGDDIRISSRGKIAERDIVQFVPFRDYIDRTGNHVLSMARLAKDVLAEIPDQFISYMKGRGIKPNPAPPAYTPTCPTLQTQI
;
A
#
# COMPACT_ATOMS: atom_id res chain seq x y z
N MET A 1 -11.85 -11.94 4.33
CA MET A 1 -10.60 -12.12 3.57
C MET A 1 -10.86 -12.63 2.16
N GLU A 2 -11.36 -13.86 1.97
CA GLU A 2 -11.57 -14.46 0.62
C GLU A 2 -12.26 -13.53 -0.41
N SER A 3 -13.45 -13.01 -0.11
CA SER A 3 -14.18 -12.15 -1.05
C SER A 3 -13.51 -10.80 -1.29
N ALA A 4 -12.83 -10.25 -0.28
CA ALA A 4 -12.13 -8.98 -0.37
C ALA A 4 -10.88 -9.09 -1.26
N ALA A 5 -10.18 -10.23 -1.21
CA ALA A 5 -9.02 -10.52 -2.06
C ALA A 5 -9.32 -10.52 -3.56
N LYS A 6 -10.60 -10.55 -3.96
CA LYS A 6 -11.03 -10.46 -5.37
C LYS A 6 -11.27 -9.03 -5.86
N LEU A 7 -11.36 -8.08 -4.95
CA LEU A 7 -11.67 -6.67 -5.21
C LEU A 7 -10.38 -5.84 -5.31
N PRO A 8 -10.41 -4.66 -5.99
CA PRO A 8 -9.31 -3.70 -5.96
C PRO A 8 -9.24 -3.01 -4.59
N MET A 9 -8.88 -3.77 -3.56
CA MET A 9 -8.88 -3.35 -2.16
C MET A 9 -7.60 -3.85 -1.48
N SER A 10 -7.01 -2.96 -0.69
CA SER A 10 -5.92 -3.20 0.25
C SER A 10 -6.36 -2.70 1.62
N ILE A 11 -6.01 -3.41 2.68
CA ILE A 11 -6.41 -3.14 4.05
C ILE A 11 -5.16 -2.92 4.88
N ILE A 12 -5.09 -1.80 5.59
CA ILE A 12 -4.03 -1.55 6.58
C ILE A 12 -4.67 -1.60 7.96
N ILE A 13 -4.10 -2.41 8.85
CA ILE A 13 -4.51 -2.53 10.25
C ILE A 13 -3.40 -1.94 11.11
N VAL A 14 -3.71 -0.87 11.86
CA VAL A 14 -2.75 -0.24 12.77
C VAL A 14 -3.08 -0.63 14.21
N GLY A 15 -2.20 -1.38 14.85
CA GLY A 15 -2.34 -1.78 16.25
C GLY A 15 -1.90 -0.67 17.20
N VAL A 16 -2.79 -0.22 18.08
CA VAL A 16 -2.49 0.80 19.11
C VAL A 16 -2.59 0.21 20.52
N GLY A 17 -1.81 0.74 21.46
CA GLY A 17 -1.78 0.26 22.84
C GLY A 17 -0.74 -0.84 23.08
N GLN A 18 -0.93 -1.61 24.16
CA GLN A 18 0.03 -2.60 24.65
C GLN A 18 -0.51 -4.04 24.60
N ALA A 19 -1.54 -4.30 23.78
CA ALA A 19 -2.05 -5.65 23.59
C ALA A 19 -1.03 -6.52 22.83
N GLU A 20 -1.21 -7.84 22.93
CA GLU A 20 -0.51 -8.80 22.06
C GLU A 20 -1.23 -8.88 20.71
N PHE A 21 -0.45 -8.90 19.63
CA PHE A 21 -0.95 -8.80 18.26
C PHE A 21 -0.63 -10.03 17.40
N ASP A 22 -0.32 -11.18 18.02
CA ASP A 22 0.08 -12.40 17.30
C ASP A 22 -0.90 -12.81 16.19
N ALA A 23 -2.21 -12.70 16.46
CA ALA A 23 -3.25 -13.01 15.47
C ALA A 23 -3.32 -12.00 14.32
N MET A 24 -2.83 -10.76 14.51
CA MET A 24 -2.75 -9.76 13.45
C MET A 24 -1.50 -9.94 12.59
N VAL A 25 -0.42 -10.44 13.18
CA VAL A 25 0.77 -10.90 12.44
C VAL A 25 0.45 -12.13 11.62
N GLU A 26 -0.38 -13.07 12.10
CA GLU A 26 -0.85 -14.17 11.24
C GLU A 26 -1.72 -13.67 10.08
N LEU A 27 -2.37 -12.50 10.25
CA LEU A 27 -3.32 -11.96 9.30
C LEU A 27 -2.67 -11.18 8.15
N ASP A 28 -1.46 -10.66 8.32
CA ASP A 28 -0.70 -9.97 7.26
C ASP A 28 -0.34 -10.91 6.08
N GLY A 29 -0.32 -12.22 6.33
CA GLY A 29 -0.27 -13.22 5.27
C GLY A 29 1.09 -13.32 4.56
N ASP A 30 2.15 -12.73 5.12
CA ASP A 30 3.51 -12.77 4.60
C ASP A 30 4.09 -14.20 4.62
N ASP A 31 3.86 -14.93 5.72
CA ASP A 31 4.36 -16.28 5.92
C ASP A 31 3.39 -17.36 5.40
N ILE A 32 2.09 -17.16 5.61
CA ILE A 32 1.05 -18.16 5.32
C ILE A 32 -0.17 -17.49 4.70
N ARG A 33 -0.56 -17.93 3.50
CA ARG A 33 -1.81 -17.49 2.89
C ARG A 33 -3.00 -17.92 3.76
N ILE A 34 -3.66 -16.91 4.33
CA ILE A 34 -4.89 -17.07 5.10
C ILE A 34 -5.98 -17.80 4.31
N SER A 35 -6.54 -18.82 4.95
CA SER A 35 -7.70 -19.56 4.46
C SER A 35 -8.91 -19.29 5.34
N SER A 36 -10.07 -19.14 4.72
CA SER A 36 -11.35 -19.00 5.42
C SER A 36 -12.30 -20.04 4.89
N ARG A 37 -12.87 -20.87 5.78
CA ARG A 37 -13.82 -21.95 5.39
C ARG A 37 -13.26 -22.89 4.31
N GLY A 38 -11.96 -23.21 4.39
CA GLY A 38 -11.29 -24.12 3.45
C GLY A 38 -10.92 -23.50 2.10
N LYS A 39 -11.12 -22.18 1.91
CA LYS A 39 -10.71 -21.46 0.71
C LYS A 39 -9.58 -20.50 1.02
N ILE A 40 -8.50 -20.63 0.25
CA ILE A 40 -7.31 -19.79 0.35
C ILE A 40 -7.58 -18.45 -0.36
N ALA A 41 -7.15 -17.34 0.25
CA ALA A 41 -7.22 -16.03 -0.40
C ALA A 41 -6.32 -16.00 -1.65
N GLU A 42 -6.84 -15.48 -2.77
CA GLU A 42 -6.13 -15.44 -4.06
C GLU A 42 -4.93 -14.47 -4.03
N ARG A 43 -4.99 -13.46 -3.17
CA ARG A 43 -3.97 -12.45 -2.96
C ARG A 43 -3.89 -12.15 -1.48
N ASP A 44 -2.70 -11.82 -1.04
CA ASP A 44 -2.56 -11.06 0.18
C ASP A 44 -3.00 -9.59 -0.07
N ILE A 45 -3.73 -9.04 0.90
CA ILE A 45 -4.35 -7.71 0.87
C ILE A 45 -4.29 -7.00 2.23
N VAL A 46 -3.62 -7.56 3.23
CA VAL A 46 -3.63 -7.02 4.61
C VAL A 46 -2.22 -6.69 5.02
N GLN A 47 -2.01 -5.45 5.44
CA GLN A 47 -0.78 -5.04 6.09
C GLN A 47 -1.04 -4.73 7.56
N PHE A 48 -0.32 -5.38 8.48
CA PHE A 48 -0.41 -5.07 9.92
C PHE A 48 0.79 -4.24 10.38
N VAL A 49 0.51 -3.15 11.09
CA VAL A 49 1.56 -2.28 11.64
C VAL A 49 1.31 -1.99 13.13
N PRO A 50 2.17 -2.48 14.05
CA PRO A 50 2.10 -2.13 15.46
C PRO A 50 2.63 -0.69 15.67
N PHE A 51 1.73 0.26 15.92
CA PHE A 51 2.07 1.69 16.07
C PHE A 51 3.10 1.94 17.20
N ARG A 52 3.06 1.13 18.26
CA ARG A 52 3.94 1.28 19.43
C ARG A 52 5.43 1.19 19.08
N ASP A 53 5.78 0.47 18.01
CA ASP A 53 7.17 0.27 17.58
C ASP A 53 7.77 1.55 16.98
N TYR A 54 6.92 2.52 16.65
CA TYR A 54 7.29 3.80 16.05
C TYR A 54 7.09 4.97 17.01
N ILE A 55 6.73 4.74 18.27
CA ILE A 55 6.71 5.81 19.28
C ILE A 55 8.10 5.91 19.91
N ASP A 56 8.88 6.88 19.46
CA ASP A 56 10.17 7.18 20.07
C ASP A 56 10.00 7.97 21.38
N ARG A 57 10.56 7.45 22.48
CA ARG A 57 10.57 8.12 23.79
C ARG A 57 11.52 9.34 23.84
N THR A 58 12.40 9.49 22.86
CA THR A 58 13.38 10.59 22.80
C THR A 58 12.91 11.84 22.04
N GLY A 59 11.68 11.84 21.50
CA GLY A 59 11.02 13.05 20.99
C GLY A 59 11.32 13.43 19.55
N ASN A 60 12.03 12.60 18.76
CA ASN A 60 12.19 12.84 17.32
C ASN A 60 10.97 12.33 16.53
N HIS A 61 9.85 13.05 16.71
CA HIS A 61 8.56 12.68 16.13
C HIS A 61 8.59 12.59 14.60
N VAL A 62 9.39 13.40 13.90
CA VAL A 62 9.42 13.43 12.44
C VAL A 62 9.96 12.13 11.84
N LEU A 63 11.10 11.64 12.35
CA LEU A 63 11.67 10.37 11.87
C LEU A 63 10.77 9.18 12.24
N SER A 64 10.11 9.27 13.40
CA SER A 64 9.18 8.25 13.88
C SER A 64 7.97 8.09 12.95
N MET A 65 7.39 9.22 12.50
CA MET A 65 6.27 9.22 11.56
C MET A 65 6.70 8.80 10.15
N ALA A 66 7.91 9.17 9.72
CA ALA A 66 8.45 8.74 8.43
C ALA A 66 8.64 7.22 8.37
N ARG A 67 9.13 6.60 9.46
CA ARG A 67 9.27 5.13 9.56
C ARG A 67 7.91 4.44 9.56
N LEU A 68 6.96 4.94 10.33
CA LEU A 68 5.59 4.43 10.31
C LEU A 68 4.98 4.50 8.91
N ALA A 69 5.07 5.66 8.25
CA ALA A 69 4.53 5.84 6.90
C ALA A 69 5.17 4.91 5.89
N LYS A 70 6.49 4.67 6.01
CA LYS A 70 7.22 3.74 5.15
C LYS A 70 6.65 2.32 5.28
N ASP A 71 6.50 1.82 6.50
CA ASP A 71 6.11 0.42 6.73
C ASP A 71 4.61 0.19 6.47
N VAL A 72 3.77 1.21 6.73
CA VAL A 72 2.34 1.23 6.35
C VAL A 72 2.14 1.13 4.84
N LEU A 73 3.03 1.72 4.04
CA LEU A 73 2.89 1.82 2.58
C LEU A 73 3.72 0.78 1.82
N ALA A 74 4.52 -0.04 2.50
CA ALA A 74 5.49 -0.92 1.88
C ALA A 74 4.87 -1.91 0.89
N GLU A 75 3.68 -2.45 1.20
CA GLU A 75 3.07 -3.55 0.45
C GLU A 75 2.01 -3.13 -0.56
N ILE A 76 1.49 -1.91 -0.43
CA ILE A 76 0.45 -1.39 -1.32
C ILE A 76 0.86 -1.46 -2.81
N PRO A 77 2.10 -1.16 -3.21
CA PRO A 77 2.53 -1.31 -4.60
C PRO A 77 2.39 -2.74 -5.12
N ASP A 78 2.81 -3.73 -4.34
CA ASP A 78 2.77 -5.13 -4.74
C ASP A 78 1.34 -5.68 -4.77
N GLN A 79 0.52 -5.33 -3.77
CA GLN A 79 -0.91 -5.68 -3.74
C GLN A 79 -1.67 -5.09 -4.94
N PHE A 80 -1.37 -3.83 -5.31
CA PHE A 80 -1.92 -3.18 -6.49
C PHE A 80 -1.50 -3.88 -7.78
N ILE A 81 -0.21 -4.12 -7.97
CA ILE A 81 0.31 -4.80 -9.17
C ILE A 81 -0.26 -6.22 -9.27
N SER A 82 -0.38 -6.93 -8.15
CA SER A 82 -0.98 -8.26 -8.06
C SER A 82 -2.43 -8.27 -8.56
N TYR A 83 -3.24 -7.28 -8.14
CA TYR A 83 -4.61 -7.12 -8.66
C TYR A 83 -4.62 -6.87 -10.18
N MET A 84 -3.82 -5.91 -10.64
CA MET A 84 -3.79 -5.50 -12.05
C MET A 84 -3.38 -6.66 -12.95
N LYS A 85 -2.32 -7.39 -12.58
CA LYS A 85 -1.86 -8.59 -13.29
C LYS A 85 -2.92 -9.70 -13.28
N GLY A 86 -3.50 -9.99 -12.12
CA GLY A 86 -4.54 -11.03 -11.97
C GLY A 86 -5.82 -10.75 -12.77
N ARG A 87 -6.09 -9.48 -13.08
CA ARG A 87 -7.24 -9.05 -13.90
C ARG A 87 -6.87 -8.72 -15.35
N GLY A 88 -5.61 -8.84 -15.76
CA GLY A 88 -5.15 -8.49 -17.10
C GLY A 88 -5.28 -7.00 -17.44
N ILE A 89 -5.33 -6.12 -16.43
CA ILE A 89 -5.45 -4.68 -16.60
C ILE A 89 -4.06 -4.12 -16.92
N LYS A 90 -3.92 -3.47 -18.08
CA LYS A 90 -2.67 -2.85 -18.50
C LYS A 90 -2.65 -1.36 -18.13
N PRO A 91 -1.47 -0.78 -17.84
CA PRO A 91 -1.33 0.66 -17.69
C PRO A 91 -1.80 1.38 -18.96
N ASN A 92 -2.35 2.58 -18.79
CA ASN A 92 -2.62 3.47 -19.92
C ASN A 92 -1.30 3.84 -20.62
N PRO A 93 -1.35 4.11 -21.94
CA PRO A 93 -0.19 4.63 -22.64
C PRO A 93 0.29 5.93 -21.98
N ALA A 94 1.60 6.17 -22.03
CA ALA A 94 2.19 7.39 -21.51
C ALA A 94 1.53 8.62 -22.15
N PRO A 95 1.29 9.70 -21.39
CA PRO A 95 0.85 10.96 -21.98
C PRO A 95 1.82 11.39 -23.09
N PRO A 96 1.33 12.07 -24.14
CA PRO A 96 2.23 12.65 -25.14
C PRO A 96 3.23 13.59 -24.45
N ALA A 97 4.46 13.61 -24.96
CA ALA A 97 5.49 14.50 -24.44
C ALA A 97 4.98 15.94 -24.44
N TYR A 98 5.13 16.65 -23.32
CA TYR A 98 4.76 18.05 -23.23
C TYR A 98 5.57 18.86 -24.25
N THR A 99 4.92 19.33 -25.31
CA THR A 99 5.48 20.34 -26.22
C THR A 99 5.04 21.70 -25.68
N PRO A 100 5.91 22.48 -25.00
CA PRO A 100 5.58 23.86 -24.69
C PRO A 100 5.37 24.59 -26.02
N THR A 101 4.14 25.07 -26.26
CA THR A 101 3.88 26.02 -27.33
C THR A 101 4.54 27.33 -26.93
N CYS A 102 5.75 27.60 -27.44
CA CYS A 102 6.34 28.94 -27.38
C CYS A 102 5.43 29.89 -28.19
N PRO A 103 4.77 30.90 -27.58
CA PRO A 103 4.14 31.95 -28.34
C PRO A 103 5.26 32.80 -28.93
N THR A 104 5.43 32.78 -30.25
CA THR A 104 6.25 33.75 -30.96
C THR A 104 5.70 35.15 -30.68
N LEU A 105 6.39 35.92 -29.84
CA LEU A 105 6.20 37.37 -29.71
C LEU A 105 6.60 37.99 -31.05
N GLN A 106 5.62 38.22 -31.93
CA GLN A 106 5.79 39.13 -33.06
C GLN A 106 5.82 40.55 -32.50
N THR A 107 7.02 41.07 -32.25
CA THR A 107 7.25 42.51 -32.14
C THR A 107 7.06 43.10 -33.53
N GLN A 108 5.91 43.74 -33.77
CA GLN A 108 5.79 44.68 -34.88
C GLN A 108 6.57 45.95 -34.53
N ILE A 109 7.42 46.37 -35.47
CA ILE A 109 8.13 47.64 -35.51
C ILE A 109 7.40 48.53 -36.51
#